data_AF-A0A504ZAA4-F1
#
_entry.id   AF-A0A504ZAA4-F1
#
_cell.length_a   1.000
_cell.length_b   1.000
_cell.length_c   1.000
_cell.angle_alpha   90.00
_cell.angle_beta   90.00
_cell.angle_gamma   90.00
#
_symmetry.space_group_name_H-M   'P 1'
#
loop_
_entity.id
_entity.type
_entity.pdbx_description
1 polymer ?
#
loop_
_entity_poly.entity_id
_entity_poly.type
_entity_poly.pdbx_seq_one_letter_code
_entity_poly.pdbx_strand_id
1 'polypeptide(L)'
;MKTMFRSFFCAMVSANVLRLLNPFGSDHAIMFYVDYKAQWHVMELFPFALLGMLGGIFGTIFNRANLYICRLRKTTWLGRYPVHEVLVVAMATALVSFPHTYLRMNTSALIRLLVSQCSPGDDWSIWCVSPS
;
A
#
# COMPACT_ATOMS: atom_id res chain seq x y z
N MET A 1 -30.28 1.99 -4.19
CA MET A 1 -30.13 3.46 -4.02
C MET A 1 -29.99 3.89 -2.55
N LYS A 2 -30.86 3.44 -1.64
CA LYS A 2 -30.84 3.86 -0.21
C LYS A 2 -29.56 3.46 0.57
N THR A 3 -28.87 2.39 0.16
CA THR A 3 -27.64 1.89 0.81
C THR A 3 -26.37 2.63 0.39
N MET A 4 -26.19 2.91 -0.92
CA MET A 4 -25.01 3.66 -1.40
C MET A 4 -24.95 5.07 -0.82
N PHE A 5 -26.10 5.75 -0.75
CA PHE A 5 -26.20 7.08 -0.16
C PHE A 5 -25.74 7.07 1.30
N ARG A 6 -26.22 6.14 2.12
CA ARG A 6 -25.80 6.01 3.54
C ARG A 6 -24.29 5.87 3.71
N SER A 7 -23.62 5.09 2.85
CA SER A 7 -22.15 4.96 2.88
C SER A 7 -21.45 6.25 2.46
N PHE A 8 -21.99 6.96 1.47
CA PHE A 8 -21.44 8.26 1.05
C PHE A 8 -21.49 9.30 2.17
N PHE A 9 -22.63 9.45 2.86
CA PHE A 9 -22.74 10.38 4.00
C PHE A 9 -21.80 9.99 5.14
N CYS A 10 -21.71 8.70 5.46
CA CYS A 10 -20.78 8.23 6.48
C CYS A 10 -19.34 8.59 6.16
N ALA A 11 -18.90 8.32 4.91
CA ALA A 11 -17.55 8.66 4.46
C ALA A 11 -17.29 10.17 4.48
N MET A 12 -18.26 10.97 4.03
CA MET A 12 -18.16 12.44 4.07
C MET A 12 -18.02 12.95 5.51
N VAL A 13 -18.85 12.46 6.44
CA VAL A 13 -18.77 12.86 7.85
C VAL A 13 -17.42 12.47 8.45
N SER A 14 -16.95 11.24 8.24
CA SER A 14 -15.65 10.78 8.72
C SER A 14 -14.49 11.65 8.20
N ALA A 15 -14.48 12.00 6.92
CA ALA A 15 -13.46 12.86 6.33
C ALA A 15 -13.46 14.27 6.93
N ASN A 16 -14.64 14.84 7.20
CA ASN A 16 -14.75 16.15 7.84
C ASN A 16 -14.28 16.08 9.30
N VAL A 17 -14.71 15.08 10.07
CA VAL A 17 -14.26 14.88 11.45
C VAL A 17 -12.74 14.76 11.53
N LEU A 18 -12.12 14.00 10.63
CA LEU A 18 -10.66 13.86 10.58
C LEU A 18 -9.95 15.20 10.29
N ARG A 19 -10.54 16.07 9.47
CA ARG A 19 -10.02 17.43 9.24
C ARG A 19 -10.15 18.31 10.48
N LEU A 20 -11.26 18.22 11.22
CA LEU A 20 -11.43 18.95 12.48
C LEU A 20 -10.47 18.49 13.58
N LEU A 21 -10.20 17.18 13.66
CA LEU A 21 -9.28 16.59 14.64
C LEU A 21 -7.80 16.79 14.32
N ASN A 22 -7.46 17.40 13.19
CA ASN A 22 -6.08 17.68 12.78
C ASN A 22 -5.78 19.20 12.90
N PRO A 23 -5.64 19.73 14.14
CA PRO A 23 -5.58 21.17 14.42
C PRO A 23 -4.31 21.86 13.91
N PHE A 24 -3.33 21.12 13.38
CA PHE A 24 -2.04 21.64 12.92
C PHE A 24 -1.89 21.69 11.41
N GLY A 25 -2.99 21.53 10.65
CA GLY A 25 -3.04 21.93 9.24
C GLY A 25 -1.83 21.46 8.45
N SER A 26 -1.61 20.15 8.32
CA SER A 26 -0.83 19.68 7.17
C SER A 26 -1.54 20.23 5.94
N ASP A 27 -0.85 21.01 5.09
CA ASP A 27 -1.39 21.61 3.85
C ASP A 27 -2.04 20.60 2.88
N HIS A 28 -1.92 19.31 3.22
CA HIS A 28 -2.38 18.18 2.46
C HIS A 28 -3.27 17.27 3.31
N ALA A 29 -4.56 17.20 2.96
CA ALA A 29 -5.56 16.36 3.62
C ALA A 29 -5.35 14.84 3.39
N ILE A 30 -4.30 14.44 2.67
CA ILE A 30 -3.97 13.06 2.34
C ILE A 30 -2.55 12.71 2.80
N MET A 31 -2.36 11.48 3.30
CA MET A 31 -1.08 11.02 3.81
C MET A 31 0.00 10.88 2.72
N PHE A 32 -0.32 11.02 1.43
CA PHE A 32 0.60 10.79 0.32
C PHE A 32 0.52 11.90 -0.73
N TYR A 33 0.58 13.17 -0.30
CA TYR A 33 0.66 14.26 -1.26
C TYR A 33 2.06 14.34 -1.87
N VAL A 34 2.11 14.46 -3.19
CA VAL A 34 3.33 14.72 -3.95
C VAL A 34 2.97 15.69 -5.08
N ASP A 35 3.78 16.72 -5.25
CA ASP A 35 3.61 17.72 -6.29
C ASP A 35 3.91 17.12 -7.66
N TYR A 36 2.87 16.73 -8.39
CA TYR A 36 2.99 16.26 -9.77
C TYR A 36 2.95 17.46 -10.73
N LYS A 37 4.11 17.91 -11.22
CA LYS A 37 4.21 18.90 -12.32
C LYS A 37 4.48 18.23 -13.68
N ALA A 38 3.68 17.22 -14.05
CA ALA A 38 3.90 16.47 -15.30
C ALA A 38 2.71 16.56 -16.26
N GLN A 39 2.99 16.99 -17.50
CA GLN A 39 2.03 17.04 -18.59
C GLN A 39 2.03 15.68 -19.33
N TRP A 40 1.06 14.83 -19.01
CA TRP A 40 0.92 13.46 -19.52
C TRP A 40 1.13 13.35 -21.04
N HIS A 41 2.07 12.50 -21.46
CA HIS A 41 2.25 12.11 -22.85
C HIS A 41 1.58 10.76 -23.11
N VAL A 42 0.89 10.63 -24.25
CA VAL A 42 0.13 9.42 -24.63
C VAL A 42 1.00 8.16 -24.68
N MET A 43 2.32 8.30 -24.88
CA MET A 43 3.27 7.18 -24.83
C MET A 43 3.45 6.58 -23.43
N GLU A 44 3.21 7.32 -22.35
CA GLU A 44 3.30 6.81 -20.97
C GLU A 44 2.12 5.88 -20.62
N LEU A 45 1.02 5.91 -21.40
CA LEU A 45 -0.13 5.03 -21.18
C LEU A 45 0.23 3.55 -21.32
N PHE A 46 1.20 3.21 -22.16
CA PHE A 46 1.61 1.83 -22.40
C PHE A 46 2.21 1.15 -21.16
N PRO A 47 3.24 1.71 -20.46
CA PRO A 47 3.72 1.13 -19.21
C PRO A 47 2.65 1.14 -18.12
N PHE A 48 1.76 2.14 -18.05
CA PHE A 48 0.63 2.12 -17.11
C PHE A 48 -0.33 0.95 -17.37
N ALA A 49 -0.64 0.66 -18.64
CA ALA A 49 -1.47 -0.48 -19.00
C ALA A 49 -0.81 -1.82 -18.65
N LEU A 50 0.50 -1.95 -18.88
CA LEU A 50 1.26 -3.15 -18.51
C LEU A 50 1.29 -3.34 -16.99
N LEU A 51 1.54 -2.28 -16.22
CA LEU A 51 1.49 -2.30 -14.75
C LEU A 51 0.10 -2.69 -14.24
N GLY A 52 -0.97 -2.21 -14.88
CA GLY A 52 -2.33 -2.62 -14.59
C GLY A 52 -2.58 -4.11 -14.85
N MET A 53 -2.09 -4.64 -15.97
CA MET A 53 -2.22 -6.06 -16.31
C MET A 53 -1.46 -6.94 -15.33
N LEU A 54 -0.21 -6.61 -15.02
CA LEU A 54 0.60 -7.32 -14.03
C LEU A 54 -0.07 -7.26 -12.66
N GLY A 55 -0.52 -6.08 -12.22
CA GLY A 55 -1.25 -5.90 -10.96
C GLY A 55 -2.52 -6.76 -10.89
N GLY A 56 -3.27 -6.87 -11.98
CA GLY A 56 -4.46 -7.74 -12.06
C GLY A 56 -4.13 -9.24 -11.96
N ILE A 57 -3.05 -9.69 -12.62
CA ILE A 57 -2.59 -11.09 -12.53
C ILE A 57 -2.13 -11.40 -11.10
N PHE A 58 -1.27 -10.56 -10.52
CA PHE A 58 -0.81 -10.72 -9.13
C PHE A 58 -1.98 -10.70 -8.14
N GLY A 59 -2.96 -9.81 -8.32
CA GLY A 59 -4.17 -9.74 -7.49
C GLY A 59 -5.00 -11.02 -7.55
N THR A 60 -5.16 -11.61 -8.74
CA THR A 60 -5.90 -12.87 -8.91
C THR A 60 -5.20 -14.04 -8.24
N ILE A 61 -3.87 -14.13 -8.40
CA ILE A 61 -3.04 -15.16 -7.75
C ILE A 61 -3.13 -15.01 -6.23
N PHE A 62 -2.99 -13.79 -5.71
CA PHE A 62 -3.09 -13.50 -4.28
C PHE A 62 -4.46 -13.87 -3.71
N ASN A 63 -5.55 -13.55 -4.41
CA ASN A 63 -6.89 -13.89 -3.96
C ASN A 63 -7.10 -15.42 -3.91
N ARG A 64 -6.63 -16.16 -4.93
CA ARG A 64 -6.68 -17.63 -4.92
C ARG A 64 -5.83 -18.23 -3.81
N ALA A 65 -4.64 -17.70 -3.56
CA ALA A 65 -3.77 -18.15 -2.47
C ALA A 65 -4.42 -17.95 -1.10
N ASN A 66 -5.01 -16.77 -0.83
CA ASN A 66 -5.75 -16.53 0.41
C ASN A 66 -6.92 -17.49 0.59
N LEU A 67 -7.68 -17.76 -0.48
CA LEU A 67 -8.79 -18.71 -0.42
C LEU A 67 -8.30 -20.14 -0.18
N TYR A 68 -7.17 -20.52 -0.79
CA TYR A 68 -6.53 -21.82 -0.58
C TYR A 68 -6.09 -21.99 0.89
N ILE A 69 -5.41 -21.00 1.47
CA ILE A 69 -4.99 -21.01 2.87
C ILE A 69 -6.21 -21.08 3.81
N CYS A 70 -7.27 -20.31 3.52
CA CYS A 70 -8.52 -20.37 4.27
C CYS A 70 -9.19 -21.75 4.21
N ARG A 71 -9.14 -22.46 3.07
CA ARG A 71 -9.63 -23.84 2.97
C ARG A 71 -8.72 -24.81 3.72
N LEU A 72 -7.40 -24.66 3.59
CA LEU A 72 -6.42 -25.49 4.28
C LEU A 72 -6.61 -25.41 5.80
N ARG A 73 -6.81 -24.21 6.34
CA ARG A 73 -7.11 -23.99 7.77
C ARG A 73 -8.40 -24.66 8.25
N LYS A 74 -9.39 -24.86 7.37
CA LYS A 74 -10.66 -25.53 7.71
C LYS A 74 -10.62 -27.05 7.57
N THR A 75 -9.83 -27.57 6.63
CA THR A 75 -9.77 -29.02 6.33
C THR A 75 -8.67 -29.73 7.11
N THR A 76 -7.61 -29.02 7.51
CA THR A 76 -6.43 -29.59 8.16
C THR A 76 -6.41 -29.31 9.67
N TRP A 77 -5.63 -30.11 10.41
CA TRP A 77 -5.35 -29.93 11.84
C TRP A 77 -4.70 -28.58 12.23
N LEU A 78 -4.35 -27.74 11.26
CA LEU A 78 -3.82 -26.38 11.50
C LEU A 78 -4.78 -25.51 12.33
N GLY A 79 -6.09 -25.78 12.29
CA GLY A 79 -7.07 -25.09 13.14
C GLY A 79 -7.01 -25.45 14.64
N ARG A 80 -6.28 -26.51 15.04
CA ARG A 80 -6.23 -26.99 16.43
C ARG A 80 -5.30 -26.16 17.33
N TYR A 81 -4.24 -25.56 16.77
CA TYR A 81 -3.23 -24.76 17.50
C TYR A 81 -2.87 -23.46 16.77
N PRO A 82 -3.81 -22.50 16.65
CA PRO A 82 -3.59 -21.27 15.86
C PRO A 82 -2.46 -20.39 16.41
N VAL A 83 -2.20 -20.44 17.72
CA VAL A 83 -1.18 -19.59 18.38
C VAL A 83 0.24 -19.99 17.99
N HIS A 84 0.55 -21.29 17.94
CA HIS A 84 1.90 -21.77 17.61
C HIS A 84 2.25 -21.52 16.14
N GLU A 85 1.28 -21.65 15.23
CA GLU A 85 1.46 -21.33 13.81
C GLU A 85 1.82 -19.85 13.62
N VAL A 86 1.07 -18.94 14.25
CA VAL A 86 1.32 -17.50 14.16
C VAL A 86 2.67 -17.15 14.78
N LEU A 87 3.05 -17.78 15.90
CA LEU A 87 4.36 -17.57 16.53
C LEU A 87 5.51 -17.97 15.58
N VAL A 88 5.43 -19.13 14.94
CA VAL A 88 6.45 -19.60 13.98
C VAL A 88 6.52 -18.69 12.75
N VAL A 89 5.37 -18.31 12.19
CA VAL A 89 5.31 -17.38 11.04
C VAL A 89 5.86 -16.01 11.41
N ALA A 90 5.53 -15.48 12.59
CA ALA A 90 6.03 -14.20 13.06
C ALA A 90 7.53 -14.25 13.31
N MET A 91 8.05 -15.34 13.90
CA MET A 91 9.49 -15.52 14.12
C MET A 91 10.25 -15.59 12.79
N ALA A 92 9.76 -16.38 11.82
CA ALA A 92 10.34 -16.45 10.49
C ALA A 92 10.30 -15.08 9.79
N THR A 93 9.17 -14.37 9.89
CA THR A 93 9.02 -13.01 9.34
C THR A 93 9.99 -12.04 10.00
N ALA A 94 10.20 -12.11 11.32
CA ALA A 94 11.15 -11.26 12.03
C ALA A 94 12.59 -11.55 11.60
N LEU A 95 12.97 -12.82 11.44
CA LEU A 95 14.31 -13.21 10.97
C LEU A 95 14.59 -12.72 9.54
N VAL A 96 13.59 -12.74 8.66
CA VAL A 96 13.70 -12.25 7.28
C VAL A 96 13.68 -10.72 7.21
N SER A 97 12.86 -10.06 8.02
CA SER A 97 12.74 -8.60 8.02
C SER A 97 13.89 -7.89 8.72
N PHE A 98 14.55 -8.53 9.70
CA PHE A 98 15.66 -7.93 10.44
C PHE A 98 16.86 -7.50 9.57
N PRO A 99 17.33 -8.29 8.58
CA PRO A 99 18.42 -7.87 7.69
C PRO A 99 18.00 -6.84 6.64
N HIS A 100 16.71 -6.64 6.37
CA HIS A 100 16.25 -5.80 5.28
C HIS A 100 15.77 -4.43 5.77
N THR A 101 16.60 -3.41 5.62
CA THR A 101 16.36 -2.03 6.10
C THR A 101 15.01 -1.45 5.65
N TYR A 102 14.57 -1.75 4.43
CA TYR A 102 13.27 -1.28 3.91
C TYR A 102 12.04 -2.01 4.49
N LEU A 103 12.18 -3.29 4.89
CA LEU A 103 11.07 -4.06 5.49
C LEU A 103 10.89 -3.72 6.98
N ARG A 104 11.92 -3.17 7.62
CA ARG A 104 11.87 -2.66 8.99
C ARG A 104 11.10 -1.32 9.10
N MET A 105 10.92 -0.61 7.98
CA MET A 105 10.29 0.70 7.97
C MET A 105 8.76 0.59 8.03
N ASN A 106 8.10 1.57 8.66
CA ASN A 106 6.64 1.63 8.69
C ASN A 106 6.08 1.62 7.26
N THR A 107 5.05 0.82 7.01
CA THR A 107 4.46 0.65 5.67
C THR A 107 4.04 1.98 5.05
N SER A 108 3.54 2.91 5.86
CA SER A 108 3.18 4.26 5.42
C SER A 108 4.39 5.11 5.00
N ALA A 109 5.52 4.99 5.69
CA ALA A 109 6.76 5.68 5.32
C ALA A 109 7.39 5.04 4.07
N LEU A 110 7.33 3.71 3.96
CA LEU A 110 7.83 2.98 2.79
C LEU A 110 7.06 3.37 1.52
N ILE A 111 5.72 3.38 1.58
CA ILE A 111 4.89 3.78 0.43
C ILE A 111 5.16 5.24 0.05
N ARG A 112 5.35 6.14 1.04
CA ARG A 112 5.75 7.53 0.79
C ARG A 112 7.05 7.60 0.01
N LEU A 113 8.07 6.83 0.42
CA LEU A 113 9.37 6.78 -0.26
C LEU A 113 9.26 6.26 -1.71
N LEU A 114 8.40 5.27 -1.96
CA LEU A 114 8.17 4.72 -3.30
C LEU A 114 7.44 5.68 -4.24
N VAL A 115 6.59 6.56 -3.69
CA VAL A 115 5.74 7.48 -4.47
C VAL A 115 6.33 8.91 -4.51
N SER A 116 7.24 9.24 -3.60
CA SER A 116 7.92 10.53 -3.58
C SER A 116 8.90 10.67 -4.73
N GLN A 117 8.95 11.88 -5.29
CA GLN A 117 10.03 12.28 -6.18
C GLN A 117 11.36 12.28 -5.40
N CYS A 118 12.47 11.98 -6.07
CA CYS A 118 13.80 11.99 -5.43
C CYS A 118 14.09 13.31 -4.71
N SER A 119 14.71 13.21 -3.53
CA SER A 119 15.28 14.35 -2.83
C SER A 119 16.69 14.63 -3.39
N PRO A 120 17.09 15.90 -3.59
CA PRO A 120 18.42 16.26 -4.05
C PRO A 120 19.46 15.93 -2.96
N GLY A 121 20.02 14.71 -3.01
CA GLY A 121 21.03 14.25 -2.04
C GLY A 121 21.39 12.76 -2.11
N ASP A 122 20.72 11.95 -2.94
CA ASP A 122 20.95 10.51 -3.02
C ASP A 122 21.84 10.16 -4.25
N ASP A 123 23.12 9.85 -4.00
CA ASP A 123 24.19 9.58 -4.99
C ASP A 123 23.98 8.40 -5.97
N TRP A 124 22.80 7.76 -5.96
CA TRP A 124 22.44 6.65 -6.86
C TRP A 124 21.32 6.99 -7.86
N SER A 125 20.87 8.24 -7.90
CA SER A 125 19.72 8.63 -8.72
C SER A 125 20.10 9.03 -10.17
N ILE A 126 20.66 8.09 -10.94
CA ILE A 126 20.87 8.26 -12.40
C ILE A 126 19.55 8.47 -13.18
N TRP A 127 18.41 8.19 -12.54
CA TRP A 127 17.07 8.26 -13.13
C TRP A 127 16.15 9.33 -12.53
N CYS A 128 16.65 10.18 -11.61
CA CYS A 128 15.85 11.27 -11.07
C CYS A 128 16.02 12.54 -11.90
N VAL A 129 15.33 12.54 -13.04
CA VAL A 129 15.07 13.76 -13.80
C VAL A 129 14.10 14.61 -12.99
N SER A 130 14.59 15.73 -12.44
CA SER A 130 13.70 16.80 -11.98
C SER A 130 12.79 17.22 -13.14
N PRO A 131 11.47 17.27 -12.95
CA PRO A 131 10.61 17.86 -13.96
C PRO A 131 10.91 19.37 -14.00
N SER A 132 11.41 19.83 -15.14
CA SER A 132 11.54 21.25 -15.51
C SER A 132 10.18 21.89 -15.68
#